data_AF-A0A942B1A2-F1
#
_entry.id   AF-A0A942B1A2-F1
#
_cell.length_a   1.000
_cell.length_b   1.000
_cell.length_c   1.000
_cell.angle_alpha   90.00
_cell.angle_beta   90.00
_cell.angle_gamma   90.00
#
_symmetry.space_group_name_H-M   'P 1'
#
loop_
_entity.id
_entity.type
_entity.pdbx_description
1 polymer ?
#
loop_
_entity_poly.entity_id
_entity_poly.type
_entity_poly.pdbx_seq_one_letter_code
_entity_poly.pdbx_strand_id
1 'polypeptide(L)'
;MVTVDAPGGFRAGLRRTARDPRIWILLALYVVLLGTNAGFSQDPTDDAIDYHRIAAAAPGLPAQPIGSAYTARFATHYAVGLLHWATGLSLEVAYAVAFAAVLAALFATVHILFRTLAVGDYAFAAALFVLNPYVLRPYELQTETLQDLVFVLGVGICLIGLRDRSSRAVLVGLVIAVLGRQTAIAVAPVVAVWVLLDARWRSPARGRRAWPTAILAVALTLAIFVEVRLWSARFSLPFEPTGVDDTVFNLFGALPGTAAELAAHFARIVVPLAVPLTALVTLVVVVGWRKVSFAGWGALLMAAAITVQPAITDPRFPGFAFNEQRLAALAILPLAVAVATLLAQTQWRWPERFARMVSVALVVVVAVASLHHEFSSVGPSTLTQFLATQAVAAAVVAVLLGLGRRSAPVGAAAAPQSLTEATPGGRR
;
A
#
# COMPACT_ATOMS: atom_id res chain seq x y z
N MET A 1 3.90 -35.12 13.95
CA MET A 1 4.52 -34.66 15.21
C MET A 1 5.68 -33.75 14.83
N VAL A 2 5.51 -32.43 14.95
CA VAL A 2 6.59 -31.46 14.75
C VAL A 2 7.28 -31.34 16.11
N THR A 3 8.51 -31.81 16.22
CA THR A 3 9.35 -31.54 17.38
C THR A 3 9.56 -30.03 17.44
N VAL A 4 8.96 -29.39 18.45
CA VAL A 4 9.18 -27.97 18.71
C VAL A 4 10.65 -27.82 19.06
N ASP A 5 11.42 -27.30 18.12
CA ASP A 5 12.84 -27.02 18.31
C ASP A 5 13.06 -26.20 19.58
N ALA A 6 14.13 -26.54 20.29
CA ALA A 6 14.48 -26.02 21.60
C ALA A 6 14.36 -24.48 21.71
N PRO A 7 14.04 -23.94 22.91
CA PRO A 7 13.85 -22.50 23.18
C PRO A 7 15.02 -21.57 22.77
N GLY A 8 16.17 -22.11 22.33
CA GLY A 8 17.26 -21.36 21.73
C GLY A 8 16.95 -20.74 20.36
N GLY A 9 16.05 -21.34 19.56
CA GLY A 9 15.76 -20.88 18.19
C GLY A 9 15.14 -19.48 18.14
N PHE A 10 14.19 -19.20 19.03
CA PHE A 10 13.51 -17.90 19.08
C PHE A 10 14.45 -16.76 19.48
N ARG A 11 15.28 -16.95 20.52
CA ARG A 11 16.26 -15.96 20.96
C ARG A 11 17.31 -15.67 19.88
N ALA A 12 17.79 -16.71 19.18
CA ALA A 12 18.71 -16.55 18.07
C ALA A 12 18.08 -15.79 16.89
N GLY A 13 16.80 -16.08 16.60
CA GLY A 13 16.01 -15.36 15.60
C GLY A 13 15.87 -13.87 15.94
N LEU A 14 15.44 -13.53 17.15
CA LEU A 14 15.34 -12.15 17.63
C LEU A 14 16.67 -11.41 17.55
N ARG A 15 17.78 -12.04 17.95
CA ARG A 15 19.11 -11.44 17.85
C ARG A 15 19.54 -11.20 16.40
N ARG A 16 19.20 -12.09 15.47
CA ARG A 16 19.50 -11.92 14.05
C ARG A 16 18.67 -10.76 13.47
N THR A 17 17.39 -10.70 13.79
CA THR A 17 16.48 -9.62 13.40
C THR A 17 16.96 -8.28 13.94
N ALA A 18 17.28 -8.18 15.23
CA ALA A 18 17.78 -6.95 15.84
C ALA A 18 19.13 -6.45 15.28
N ARG A 19 19.90 -7.33 14.62
CA ARG A 19 21.15 -6.97 13.96
C ARG A 19 20.97 -6.48 12.52
N ASP A 20 19.79 -6.61 11.91
CA ASP A 20 19.54 -6.08 10.57
C ASP A 20 19.33 -4.56 10.64
N PRO A 21 20.24 -3.73 10.07
CA PRO A 21 20.11 -2.27 10.10
C PRO A 21 18.82 -1.78 9.44
N ARG A 22 18.25 -2.57 8.52
CA ARG A 22 16.99 -2.23 7.83
C ARG A 22 15.83 -2.05 8.80
N ILE A 23 15.78 -2.82 9.88
CA ILE A 23 14.70 -2.72 10.87
C ILE A 23 14.79 -1.40 11.64
N TRP A 24 16.01 -0.98 12.01
CA TRP A 24 16.22 0.29 12.68
C TRP A 24 15.92 1.48 11.77
N ILE A 25 16.27 1.38 10.48
CA ILE A 25 15.88 2.38 9.48
C ILE A 25 14.35 2.46 9.38
N LEU A 26 13.66 1.33 9.24
CA LEU A 26 12.21 1.32 9.15
C LEU A 26 11.59 1.92 10.41
N LEU A 27 12.07 1.52 11.60
CA LEU A 27 11.62 2.09 12.87
C LEU A 27 11.84 3.61 12.90
N ALA A 28 12.99 4.11 12.46
CA ALA A 28 13.25 5.53 12.38
C ALA A 28 12.28 6.26 11.44
N LEU A 29 11.92 5.67 10.29
CA LEU A 29 10.90 6.24 9.40
C LEU A 29 9.53 6.35 10.09
N TYR A 30 9.10 5.31 10.82
CA TYR A 30 7.86 5.36 11.59
C TYR A 30 7.93 6.40 12.72
N VAL A 31 9.07 6.53 13.41
CA VAL A 31 9.26 7.57 14.43
C VAL A 31 9.16 8.98 13.83
N VAL A 32 9.75 9.20 12.64
CA VAL A 32 9.61 10.49 11.93
C VAL A 32 8.15 10.75 11.55
N LEU A 33 7.45 9.75 11.01
CA LEU A 33 6.04 9.86 10.66
C LEU A 33 5.19 10.29 11.86
N LEU A 34 5.24 9.49 12.93
CA LEU A 34 4.43 9.70 14.15
C LEU A 34 4.83 11.01 14.86
N GLY A 35 6.14 11.28 14.96
CA GLY A 35 6.65 12.46 15.66
C GLY A 35 6.40 13.80 14.95
N THR A 36 6.03 13.77 13.66
CA THR A 36 5.71 14.99 12.88
C THR A 36 4.23 15.11 12.55
N ASN A 37 3.38 14.20 13.02
CA ASN A 37 1.94 14.25 12.76
C ASN A 37 1.27 15.36 13.59
N ALA A 38 0.18 15.96 13.09
CA ALA A 38 -0.48 17.11 13.73
C ALA A 38 -1.24 16.79 15.04
N GLY A 39 -1.21 15.53 15.51
CA GLY A 39 -1.91 15.08 16.72
C GLY A 39 -3.41 14.82 16.49
N PHE A 40 -4.07 14.14 17.44
CA PHE A 40 -5.44 13.59 17.30
C PHE A 40 -6.58 14.63 17.35
N SER A 41 -6.35 15.91 17.05
CA SER A 41 -7.31 16.99 17.33
C SER A 41 -8.22 17.38 16.15
N GLN A 42 -8.41 16.49 15.17
CA GLN A 42 -9.28 16.77 14.03
C GLN A 42 -10.70 16.30 14.31
N ASP A 43 -11.68 17.10 13.92
CA ASP A 43 -13.08 16.68 13.97
C ASP A 43 -13.27 15.41 13.11
N PRO A 44 -14.09 14.46 13.57
CA PRO A 44 -14.32 13.22 12.83
C PRO A 44 -14.99 13.54 11.49
N THR A 45 -14.53 12.88 10.44
CA THR A 45 -15.19 12.94 9.13
C THR A 45 -16.53 12.21 9.16
N ASP A 46 -17.41 12.50 8.18
CA ASP A 46 -18.67 11.75 8.00
C ASP A 46 -18.42 10.24 7.88
N ASP A 47 -17.36 9.86 7.15
CA ASP A 47 -16.84 8.48 7.08
C ASP A 47 -16.64 7.89 8.48
N ALA A 48 -15.87 8.58 9.33
CA ALA A 48 -15.52 8.13 10.66
C ALA A 48 -16.75 7.95 11.56
N ILE A 49 -17.72 8.88 11.47
CA ILE A 49 -18.97 8.81 12.22
C ILE A 49 -19.77 7.56 11.84
N ASP A 50 -19.91 7.27 10.54
CA ASP A 50 -20.66 6.11 10.08
C ASP A 50 -19.94 4.78 10.38
N TYR A 51 -18.61 4.75 10.29
CA TYR A 51 -17.83 3.59 10.71
C TYR A 51 -17.95 3.32 12.22
N HIS A 52 -17.92 4.37 13.03
CA HIS A 52 -18.15 4.28 14.46
C HIS A 52 -19.54 3.71 14.77
N ARG A 53 -20.58 4.13 14.05
CA ARG A 53 -21.94 3.56 14.18
C ARG A 53 -21.99 2.07 13.84
N ILE A 54 -21.28 1.64 12.80
CA ILE A 54 -21.16 0.22 12.44
C ILE A 54 -20.51 -0.57 13.57
N ALA A 55 -19.39 -0.08 14.10
CA ALA A 55 -18.66 -0.78 15.15
C ALA A 55 -19.45 -0.80 16.48
N ALA A 56 -20.09 0.29 16.85
CA ALA A 56 -20.92 0.39 18.06
C ALA A 56 -22.15 -0.53 18.04
N ALA A 57 -22.62 -0.94 16.84
CA ALA A 57 -23.76 -1.83 16.72
C ALA A 57 -23.41 -3.31 16.96
N ALA A 58 -22.13 -3.70 16.91
CA ALA A 58 -21.73 -5.09 17.07
C ALA A 58 -22.05 -5.61 18.50
N PRO A 59 -22.53 -6.86 18.65
CA PRO A 59 -22.65 -7.93 17.65
C PRO A 59 -23.98 -7.90 16.85
N GLY A 60 -24.78 -6.83 16.98
CA GLY A 60 -25.97 -6.59 16.16
C GLY A 60 -25.64 -5.84 14.86
N LEU A 61 -26.67 -5.38 14.17
CA LEU A 61 -26.52 -4.51 12.99
C LEU A 61 -27.01 -3.09 13.34
N PRO A 62 -26.52 -2.05 12.64
CA PRO A 62 -27.01 -0.69 12.84
C PRO A 62 -28.54 -0.60 12.71
N ALA A 63 -29.19 0.05 13.67
CA ALA A 63 -30.65 0.26 13.64
C ALA A 63 -31.05 1.37 12.65
N GLN A 64 -30.17 2.36 12.46
CA GLN A 64 -30.36 3.42 11.49
C GLN A 64 -29.65 3.07 10.19
N PRO A 65 -30.25 3.40 9.03
CA PRO A 65 -29.62 3.16 7.76
C PRO A 65 -28.38 4.03 7.56
N ILE A 66 -27.38 3.48 6.87
CA ILE A 66 -26.10 4.13 6.54
C ILE A 66 -25.91 4.10 5.01
N GLY A 67 -25.27 5.11 4.43
CA GLY A 67 -25.02 5.15 2.97
C GLY A 67 -24.20 3.96 2.46
N SER A 68 -24.57 3.37 1.32
CA SER A 68 -23.94 2.15 0.80
C SER A 68 -22.44 2.27 0.50
N ALA A 69 -21.95 3.47 0.15
CA ALA A 69 -20.51 3.72 0.02
C ALA A 69 -19.74 3.43 1.32
N TYR A 70 -20.34 3.65 2.48
CA TYR A 70 -19.72 3.42 3.80
C TYR A 70 -19.94 1.99 4.28
N THR A 71 -21.15 1.44 4.12
CA THR A 71 -21.46 0.08 4.57
C THR A 71 -20.72 -1.00 3.80
N ALA A 72 -20.22 -0.71 2.59
CA ALA A 72 -19.35 -1.63 1.85
C ALA A 72 -18.01 -1.94 2.59
N ARG A 73 -17.66 -1.15 3.61
CA ARG A 73 -16.49 -1.32 4.48
C ARG A 73 -16.83 -1.98 5.82
N PHE A 74 -18.07 -2.48 5.94
CA PHE A 74 -18.65 -3.04 7.17
C PHE A 74 -17.73 -4.02 7.90
N ALA A 75 -17.12 -4.96 7.19
CA ALA A 75 -16.41 -6.07 7.81
C ALA A 75 -15.28 -5.63 8.75
N THR A 76 -14.51 -4.59 8.37
CA THR A 76 -13.41 -4.10 9.19
C THR A 76 -13.91 -3.45 10.49
N HIS A 77 -14.90 -2.55 10.38
CA HIS A 77 -15.43 -1.83 11.55
C HIS A 77 -16.24 -2.75 12.46
N TYR A 78 -16.96 -3.70 11.88
CA TYR A 78 -17.66 -4.73 12.64
C TYR A 78 -16.70 -5.59 13.47
N ALA A 79 -15.53 -5.94 12.92
CA ALA A 79 -14.50 -6.66 13.68
C ALA A 79 -13.95 -5.84 14.86
N VAL A 80 -13.79 -4.52 14.69
CA VAL A 80 -13.44 -3.62 15.80
C VAL A 80 -14.57 -3.56 16.85
N GLY A 81 -15.82 -3.51 16.41
CA GLY A 81 -16.99 -3.58 17.28
C GLY A 81 -17.07 -4.89 18.09
N LEU A 82 -16.75 -6.02 17.46
CA LEU A 82 -16.64 -7.30 18.16
C LEU A 82 -15.49 -7.32 19.16
N LEU A 83 -14.35 -6.68 18.86
CA LEU A 83 -13.25 -6.51 19.81
C LEU A 83 -13.71 -5.68 21.02
N HIS A 84 -14.38 -4.56 20.78
CA HIS A 84 -15.01 -3.73 21.81
C HIS A 84 -15.95 -4.56 22.69
N TRP A 85 -16.91 -5.28 22.09
CA TRP A 85 -17.86 -6.12 22.80
C TRP A 85 -17.21 -7.24 23.62
N ALA A 86 -16.21 -7.92 23.05
CA ALA A 86 -15.57 -9.08 23.69
C ALA A 86 -14.62 -8.69 24.83
N THR A 87 -14.01 -7.50 24.78
CA THR A 87 -13.00 -7.06 25.76
C THR A 87 -13.53 -6.06 26.78
N GLY A 88 -14.65 -5.38 26.50
CA GLY A 88 -15.18 -4.29 27.33
C GLY A 88 -14.36 -2.99 27.26
N LEU A 89 -13.37 -2.89 26.36
CA LEU A 89 -12.65 -1.64 26.09
C LEU A 89 -13.61 -0.58 25.54
N SER A 90 -13.31 0.72 25.69
CA SER A 90 -14.05 1.74 24.93
C SER A 90 -13.83 1.55 23.42
N LEU A 91 -14.75 2.04 22.60
CA LEU A 91 -14.67 1.83 21.16
C LEU A 91 -13.44 2.55 20.55
N GLU A 92 -13.10 3.72 21.07
CA GLU A 92 -11.89 4.48 20.68
C GLU A 92 -10.62 3.69 21.00
N VAL A 93 -10.55 3.05 22.18
CA VAL A 93 -9.43 2.20 22.55
C VAL A 93 -9.37 0.95 21.67
N ALA A 94 -10.52 0.36 21.33
CA ALA A 94 -10.58 -0.77 20.40
C ALA A 94 -10.06 -0.40 19.00
N TYR A 95 -10.42 0.77 18.47
CA TYR A 95 -9.87 1.29 17.23
C TYR A 95 -8.37 1.54 17.32
N ALA A 96 -7.88 2.15 18.41
CA ALA A 96 -6.44 2.39 18.61
C ALA A 96 -5.64 1.07 18.67
N VAL A 97 -6.16 0.04 19.35
CA VAL A 97 -5.55 -1.30 19.40
C VAL A 97 -5.54 -1.94 18.02
N ALA A 98 -6.65 -1.89 17.29
CA ALA A 98 -6.74 -2.44 15.94
C ALA A 98 -5.80 -1.71 14.97
N PHE A 99 -5.72 -0.38 15.05
CA PHE A 99 -4.80 0.45 14.30
C PHE A 99 -3.34 0.07 14.60
N ALA A 100 -2.95 -0.02 15.87
CA ALA A 100 -1.60 -0.42 16.26
C ALA A 100 -1.23 -1.83 15.73
N ALA A 101 -2.18 -2.77 15.77
CA ALA A 101 -1.98 -4.12 15.24
C ALA A 101 -1.78 -4.11 13.71
N VAL A 102 -2.62 -3.37 12.97
CA VAL A 102 -2.48 -3.20 11.51
C VAL A 102 -1.17 -2.50 11.16
N LEU A 103 -0.77 -1.49 11.93
CA LEU A 103 0.48 -0.76 11.73
C LEU A 103 1.71 -1.67 11.95
N ALA A 104 1.68 -2.50 13.00
CA ALA A 104 2.73 -3.50 13.24
C ALA A 104 2.80 -4.55 12.11
N ALA A 105 1.65 -4.99 11.60
CA ALA A 105 1.58 -5.92 10.48
C ALA A 105 2.08 -5.28 9.17
N LEU A 106 1.79 -3.99 8.94
CA LEU A 106 2.32 -3.22 7.82
C LEU A 106 3.84 -3.03 7.94
N PHE A 107 4.36 -2.74 9.13
CA PHE A 107 5.80 -2.68 9.38
C PHE A 107 6.48 -3.99 8.97
N ALA A 108 5.95 -5.13 9.43
CA ALA A 108 6.48 -6.44 9.07
C ALA A 108 6.39 -6.71 7.55
N THR A 109 5.26 -6.36 6.94
CA THR A 109 5.02 -6.49 5.50
C THR A 109 6.02 -5.68 4.67
N VAL A 110 6.21 -4.40 4.99
CA VAL A 110 7.18 -3.51 4.33
C VAL A 110 8.61 -4.05 4.48
N HIS A 111 8.98 -4.49 5.69
CA HIS A 111 10.28 -5.11 5.91
C HIS A 111 10.46 -6.36 5.04
N ILE A 112 9.49 -7.28 5.04
CA ILE A 112 9.57 -8.51 4.24
C ILE A 112 9.62 -8.21 2.75
N LEU A 113 8.87 -7.23 2.25
CA LEU A 113 8.86 -6.83 0.84
C LEU A 113 10.22 -6.31 0.37
N PHE A 114 10.88 -5.49 1.18
CA PHE A 114 12.09 -4.79 0.76
C PHE A 114 13.40 -5.38 1.28
N ARG A 115 13.39 -6.33 2.23
CA ARG A 115 14.61 -6.86 2.89
C ARG A 115 15.71 -7.38 1.96
N THR A 116 15.38 -7.76 0.73
CA THR A 116 16.36 -8.25 -0.26
C THR A 116 17.16 -7.12 -0.94
N LEU A 117 16.78 -5.87 -0.72
CA LEU A 117 17.48 -4.70 -1.27
C LEU A 117 18.76 -4.39 -0.46
N ALA A 118 19.70 -3.71 -1.11
CA ALA A 118 20.79 -3.02 -0.42
C ALA A 118 20.22 -2.01 0.59
N VAL A 119 20.92 -1.75 1.68
CA VAL A 119 20.41 -0.96 2.82
C VAL A 119 19.93 0.44 2.40
N GLY A 120 20.65 1.13 1.50
CA GLY A 120 20.24 2.44 0.99
C GLY A 120 18.99 2.39 0.10
N ASP A 121 18.86 1.34 -0.72
CA ASP A 121 17.73 1.15 -1.63
C ASP A 121 16.48 0.72 -0.86
N TYR A 122 16.68 -0.10 0.18
CA TYR A 122 15.68 -0.41 1.19
C TYR A 122 15.14 0.86 1.86
N ALA A 123 16.04 1.71 2.36
CA ALA A 123 15.65 2.92 3.07
C ALA A 123 14.79 3.84 2.19
N PHE A 124 15.19 4.05 0.95
CA PHE A 124 14.45 4.88 0.01
C PHE A 124 13.09 4.26 -0.38
N ALA A 125 13.04 2.97 -0.75
CA ALA A 125 11.78 2.31 -1.11
C ALA A 125 10.79 2.26 0.07
N ALA A 126 11.28 2.01 1.29
CA ALA A 126 10.47 2.07 2.49
C ALA A 126 9.97 3.49 2.78
N ALA A 127 10.84 4.51 2.63
CA ALA A 127 10.46 5.91 2.83
C ALA A 127 9.36 6.35 1.86
N LEU A 128 9.42 5.95 0.58
CA LEU A 128 8.37 6.28 -0.40
C LEU A 128 6.98 5.82 0.01
N PHE A 129 6.87 4.73 0.79
CA PHE A 129 5.61 4.24 1.32
C PHE A 129 5.28 4.85 2.68
N VAL A 130 6.18 4.70 3.66
CA VAL A 130 5.93 5.09 5.06
C VAL A 130 5.80 6.60 5.22
N LEU A 131 6.63 7.36 4.51
CA LEU A 131 6.66 8.82 4.55
C LEU A 131 5.86 9.45 3.39
N ASN A 132 4.90 8.72 2.80
CA ASN A 132 3.95 9.36 1.90
C ASN A 132 2.90 10.13 2.72
N PRO A 133 2.61 11.41 2.39
CA PRO A 133 1.73 12.25 3.20
C PRO A 133 0.29 11.73 3.31
N TYR A 134 -0.16 10.85 2.41
CA TYR A 134 -1.54 10.36 2.35
C TYR A 134 -1.70 8.88 2.71
N VAL A 135 -0.61 8.15 2.97
CA VAL A 135 -0.68 6.68 3.20
C VAL A 135 -0.91 6.33 4.67
N LEU A 136 -0.25 6.99 5.62
CA LEU A 136 -0.36 6.64 7.04
C LEU A 136 -0.87 7.81 7.91
N ARG A 137 -0.48 9.06 7.62
CA ARG A 137 -0.85 10.23 8.42
C ARG A 137 -2.36 10.41 8.62
N PRO A 138 -3.22 10.35 7.58
CA PRO A 138 -4.66 10.57 7.77
C PRO A 138 -5.29 9.56 8.74
N TYR A 139 -4.79 8.32 8.74
CA TYR A 139 -5.29 7.22 9.56
C TYR A 139 -4.80 7.27 11.00
N GLU A 140 -3.67 7.94 11.25
CA GLU A 140 -3.23 8.28 12.60
C GLU A 140 -4.12 9.37 13.20
N LEU A 141 -4.56 10.34 12.39
CA LEU A 141 -5.49 11.38 12.85
C LEU A 141 -6.90 10.82 13.08
N GLN A 142 -7.36 9.90 12.24
CA GLN A 142 -8.69 9.29 12.30
C GLN A 142 -8.61 7.78 12.15
N THR A 143 -8.43 7.10 13.30
CA THR A 143 -8.26 5.65 13.36
C THR A 143 -9.49 4.86 12.87
N GLU A 144 -10.64 5.52 12.82
CA GLU A 144 -11.91 4.98 12.33
C GLU A 144 -11.84 4.62 10.85
N THR A 145 -10.93 5.22 10.08
CA THR A 145 -10.71 4.94 8.65
C THR A 145 -9.76 3.76 8.38
N LEU A 146 -9.64 2.83 9.35
CA LEU A 146 -8.73 1.67 9.36
C LEU A 146 -8.83 0.74 8.14
N GLN A 147 -9.99 0.63 7.51
CA GLN A 147 -10.26 -0.29 6.40
C GLN A 147 -9.32 -0.10 5.21
N ASP A 148 -8.84 1.13 5.02
CA ASP A 148 -7.89 1.47 3.95
C ASP A 148 -6.51 0.86 4.23
N LEU A 149 -6.07 0.88 5.48
CA LEU A 149 -4.84 0.23 5.91
C LEU A 149 -4.95 -1.29 5.90
N VAL A 150 -6.13 -1.84 6.23
CA VAL A 150 -6.42 -3.27 6.07
C VAL A 150 -6.32 -3.67 4.59
N PHE A 151 -6.86 -2.86 3.69
CA PHE A 151 -6.71 -3.07 2.25
C PHE A 151 -5.24 -3.07 1.82
N VAL A 152 -4.47 -2.05 2.21
CA VAL A 152 -3.03 -1.95 1.88
C VAL A 152 -2.24 -3.11 2.47
N LEU A 153 -2.55 -3.57 3.68
CA LEU A 153 -1.95 -4.74 4.31
C LEU A 153 -2.23 -6.01 3.49
N GLY A 154 -3.49 -6.23 3.09
CA GLY A 154 -3.87 -7.35 2.24
C GLY A 154 -3.14 -7.36 0.91
N VAL A 155 -3.05 -6.20 0.24
CA VAL A 155 -2.27 -6.01 -0.99
C VAL A 155 -0.79 -6.32 -0.77
N GLY A 156 -0.19 -5.85 0.34
CA GLY A 156 1.19 -6.13 0.69
C GLY A 156 1.48 -7.62 0.91
N ILE A 157 0.61 -8.32 1.64
CA ILE A 157 0.68 -9.78 1.83
C ILE A 157 0.54 -10.51 0.48
N CYS A 158 -0.36 -10.03 -0.38
CA CYS A 158 -0.54 -10.57 -1.73
C CYS A 158 0.73 -10.43 -2.57
N LEU A 159 1.38 -9.25 -2.54
CA LEU A 159 2.65 -8.99 -3.22
C LEU A 159 3.79 -9.88 -2.70
N ILE A 160 3.86 -10.13 -1.39
CA ILE A 160 4.79 -11.11 -0.80
C ILE A 160 4.49 -12.51 -1.40
N GLY A 161 3.23 -12.91 -1.44
CA GLY A 161 2.79 -14.17 -2.03
C GLY A 161 3.15 -14.31 -3.51
N LEU A 162 2.98 -13.25 -4.30
CA LEU A 162 3.34 -13.22 -5.72
C LEU A 162 4.85 -13.38 -5.92
N ARG A 163 5.65 -12.67 -5.13
CA ARG A 163 7.12 -12.76 -5.15
C ARG A 163 7.61 -14.15 -4.75
N ASP A 164 7.09 -14.68 -3.65
CA ASP A 164 7.54 -15.93 -3.05
C ASP A 164 6.86 -17.16 -3.68
N ARG A 165 5.90 -16.92 -4.59
CA ARG A 165 5.09 -17.93 -5.29
C ARG A 165 4.28 -18.80 -4.33
N SER A 166 3.70 -18.16 -3.31
CA SER A 166 2.88 -18.79 -2.29
C SER A 166 1.40 -18.52 -2.55
N SER A 167 0.69 -19.51 -3.09
CA SER A 167 -0.77 -19.42 -3.32
C SER A 167 -1.51 -19.03 -2.04
N ARG A 168 -1.09 -19.56 -0.89
CA ARG A 168 -1.73 -19.25 0.40
C ARG A 168 -1.61 -17.77 0.74
N ALA A 169 -0.43 -17.19 0.62
CA ALA A 169 -0.23 -15.77 0.93
C ALA A 169 -0.95 -14.88 -0.10
N VAL A 170 -0.98 -15.26 -1.38
CA VAL A 170 -1.79 -14.56 -2.40
C VAL A 170 -3.27 -14.53 -2.02
N LEU A 171 -3.84 -15.70 -1.71
CA LEU A 171 -5.26 -15.82 -1.37
C LEU A 171 -5.61 -15.13 -0.05
N VAL A 172 -4.81 -15.34 1.01
CA VAL A 172 -5.00 -14.66 2.30
C VAL A 172 -4.90 -13.14 2.14
N GLY A 173 -3.92 -12.66 1.36
CA GLY A 173 -3.77 -11.23 1.07
C GLY A 173 -5.00 -10.66 0.36
N LEU A 174 -5.55 -11.36 -0.63
CA LEU A 174 -6.77 -10.93 -1.33
C LEU A 174 -8.02 -10.95 -0.44
N VAL A 175 -8.16 -11.95 0.43
CA VAL A 175 -9.24 -12.00 1.44
C VAL A 175 -9.17 -10.78 2.35
N ILE A 176 -7.99 -10.49 2.90
CA ILE A 176 -7.79 -9.31 3.77
C ILE A 176 -8.07 -8.03 2.97
N ALA A 177 -7.58 -7.95 1.73
CA ALA A 177 -7.77 -6.78 0.89
C ALA A 177 -9.26 -6.48 0.64
N VAL A 178 -10.05 -7.47 0.26
CA VAL A 178 -11.48 -7.27 -0.05
C VAL A 178 -12.33 -6.96 1.18
N LEU A 179 -11.96 -7.49 2.35
CA LEU A 179 -12.59 -7.14 3.63
C LEU A 179 -12.29 -5.69 4.06
N GLY A 180 -11.14 -5.14 3.64
CA GLY A 180 -10.82 -3.73 3.77
C GLY A 180 -11.59 -2.88 2.75
N ARG A 181 -11.45 -3.19 1.46
CA ARG A 181 -12.08 -2.42 0.37
C ARG A 181 -12.45 -3.25 -0.85
N GLN A 182 -13.59 -2.91 -1.46
CA GLN A 182 -14.04 -3.43 -2.75
C GLN A 182 -13.09 -3.16 -3.93
N THR A 183 -12.14 -2.22 -3.81
CA THR A 183 -11.08 -1.98 -4.79
C THR A 183 -10.26 -3.24 -5.09
N ALA A 184 -10.23 -4.20 -4.15
CA ALA A 184 -9.63 -5.52 -4.36
C ALA A 184 -10.22 -6.30 -5.55
N ILE A 185 -11.47 -6.03 -5.95
CA ILE A 185 -12.10 -6.64 -7.13
C ILE A 185 -11.31 -6.31 -8.41
N ALA A 186 -10.80 -5.08 -8.55
CA ALA A 186 -9.98 -4.68 -9.69
C ALA A 186 -8.56 -5.27 -9.60
N VAL A 187 -8.06 -5.51 -8.37
CA VAL A 187 -6.73 -6.11 -8.14
C VAL A 187 -6.71 -7.60 -8.43
N ALA A 188 -7.77 -8.35 -8.09
CA ALA A 188 -7.83 -9.80 -8.27
C ALA A 188 -7.56 -10.30 -9.70
N PRO A 189 -8.13 -9.74 -10.79
CA PRO A 189 -7.81 -10.15 -12.15
C PRO A 189 -6.37 -9.82 -12.53
N VAL A 190 -5.80 -8.71 -12.04
CA VAL A 190 -4.37 -8.40 -12.24
C VAL A 190 -3.50 -9.47 -11.58
N VAL A 191 -3.83 -9.88 -10.35
CA VAL A 191 -3.15 -10.98 -9.64
C VAL A 191 -3.27 -12.29 -10.40
N ALA A 192 -4.46 -12.62 -10.92
CA ALA A 192 -4.69 -13.82 -11.71
C ALA A 192 -3.83 -13.83 -12.99
N VAL A 193 -3.82 -12.73 -13.74
CA VAL A 193 -2.97 -12.55 -14.92
C VAL A 193 -1.49 -12.66 -14.56
N TRP A 194 -1.05 -12.05 -13.46
CA TRP A 194 0.32 -12.18 -12.98
C TRP A 194 0.70 -13.65 -12.76
N VAL A 195 -0.11 -14.39 -12.00
CA VAL A 195 0.14 -15.81 -11.68
C VAL A 195 0.20 -16.67 -12.95
N LEU A 196 -0.64 -16.39 -13.95
CA LEU A 196 -0.68 -17.15 -15.20
C LEU A 196 0.51 -16.84 -16.12
N LEU A 197 0.93 -15.58 -16.19
CA LEU A 197 1.97 -15.14 -17.12
C LEU A 197 3.40 -15.32 -16.58
N ASP A 198 3.63 -15.18 -15.27
CA ASP A 198 4.97 -15.35 -14.68
C ASP A 198 5.44 -16.81 -14.85
N ALA A 199 6.47 -16.99 -15.67
CA ALA A 199 7.04 -18.31 -15.97
C ALA A 199 7.46 -19.07 -14.69
N ARG A 200 7.80 -18.37 -13.61
CA ARG A 200 8.22 -18.97 -12.34
C ARG A 200 7.08 -19.66 -11.59
N TRP A 201 5.82 -19.31 -11.88
CA TRP A 201 4.63 -20.01 -11.39
C TRP A 201 4.34 -21.27 -12.22
N ARG A 202 4.80 -21.32 -13.48
CA ARG A 202 4.56 -22.41 -14.44
C ARG A 202 5.63 -23.52 -14.43
N SER A 203 6.60 -23.48 -13.53
CA SER A 203 7.64 -24.53 -13.48
C SER A 203 7.03 -25.93 -13.26
N PRO A 204 7.59 -27.03 -13.77
CA PRO A 204 6.96 -28.36 -13.71
C PRO A 204 6.53 -28.80 -12.30
N ALA A 205 7.28 -28.40 -11.27
CA ALA A 205 6.96 -28.70 -9.87
C ALA A 205 5.80 -27.89 -9.28
N ARG A 206 5.45 -26.73 -9.88
CA ARG A 206 4.45 -25.77 -9.34
C ARG A 206 3.35 -25.41 -10.33
N GLY A 207 3.51 -25.69 -11.62
CA GLY A 207 2.66 -25.23 -12.71
C GLY A 207 1.21 -25.70 -12.62
N ARG A 208 0.98 -26.87 -12.00
CA ARG A 208 -0.38 -27.35 -11.72
C ARG A 208 -1.15 -26.46 -10.74
N ARG A 209 -0.48 -25.61 -9.96
CA ARG A 209 -1.12 -24.72 -8.97
C ARG A 209 -1.42 -23.32 -9.50
N ALA A 210 -0.85 -22.90 -10.64
CA ALA A 210 -1.04 -21.55 -11.17
C ALA A 210 -2.51 -21.27 -11.52
N TRP A 211 -3.12 -22.14 -12.33
CA TRP A 211 -4.53 -22.06 -12.71
C TRP A 211 -5.50 -22.02 -11.53
N PRO A 212 -5.49 -23.00 -10.60
CA PRO A 212 -6.41 -22.95 -9.46
C PRO A 212 -6.16 -21.73 -8.57
N THR A 213 -4.91 -21.26 -8.42
CA THR A 213 -4.63 -20.02 -7.67
C THR A 213 -5.25 -18.81 -8.36
N ALA A 214 -5.12 -18.69 -9.68
CA ALA A 214 -5.68 -17.59 -10.45
C ALA A 214 -7.22 -17.58 -10.43
N ILE A 215 -7.85 -18.75 -10.60
CA ILE A 215 -9.31 -18.90 -10.52
C ILE A 215 -9.80 -18.56 -9.11
N LEU A 216 -9.19 -19.14 -8.08
CA LEU A 216 -9.56 -18.87 -6.69
C LEU A 216 -9.33 -17.41 -6.31
N ALA A 217 -8.29 -16.75 -6.82
CA ALA A 217 -8.04 -15.34 -6.56
C ALA A 217 -9.25 -14.47 -6.96
N VAL A 218 -9.80 -14.70 -8.16
CA VAL A 218 -10.97 -13.97 -8.65
C VAL A 218 -12.24 -14.42 -7.94
N ALA A 219 -12.51 -15.73 -7.93
CA ALA A 219 -13.74 -16.30 -7.38
C ALA A 219 -13.92 -15.99 -5.90
N LEU A 220 -12.86 -16.14 -5.09
CA LEU A 220 -12.92 -15.86 -3.65
C LEU A 220 -13.12 -14.37 -3.35
N THR A 221 -12.43 -13.49 -4.08
CA THR A 221 -12.60 -12.04 -3.94
C THR A 221 -14.03 -11.62 -4.26
N LEU A 222 -14.59 -12.10 -5.37
CA LEU A 222 -15.97 -11.80 -5.75
C LEU A 222 -16.98 -12.39 -4.76
N ALA A 223 -16.79 -13.62 -4.31
CA ALA A 223 -17.67 -14.26 -3.34
C ALA A 223 -17.73 -13.46 -2.03
N ILE A 224 -16.57 -13.06 -1.48
CA ILE A 224 -16.53 -12.26 -0.24
C ILE A 224 -17.16 -10.89 -0.45
N PHE A 225 -16.90 -10.24 -1.59
CA PHE A 225 -17.54 -8.96 -1.90
C PHE A 225 -19.07 -9.09 -1.93
N VAL A 226 -19.59 -10.11 -2.60
CA VAL A 226 -21.04 -10.37 -2.66
C VAL A 226 -21.60 -10.65 -1.27
N GLU A 227 -20.92 -11.45 -0.46
CA GLU A 227 -21.34 -11.72 0.93
C GLU A 227 -21.39 -10.44 1.77
N VAL A 228 -20.33 -9.61 1.73
CA VAL A 228 -20.30 -8.30 2.42
C VAL A 228 -21.46 -7.42 1.94
N ARG A 229 -21.74 -7.41 0.63
CA ARG A 229 -22.86 -6.67 0.05
C ARG A 229 -24.22 -7.16 0.55
N LEU A 230 -24.47 -8.48 0.52
CA LEU A 230 -25.72 -9.08 0.99
C LEU A 230 -25.98 -8.80 2.47
N TRP A 231 -24.92 -8.82 3.29
CA TRP A 231 -25.02 -8.48 4.70
C TRP A 231 -25.26 -6.99 4.92
N SER A 232 -24.49 -6.13 4.25
CA SER A 232 -24.59 -4.68 4.40
C SER A 232 -25.94 -4.13 3.93
N ALA A 233 -26.51 -4.70 2.86
CA ALA A 233 -27.79 -4.29 2.27
C ALA A 233 -28.97 -4.25 3.27
N ARG A 234 -28.86 -4.96 4.40
CA ARG A 234 -29.89 -4.97 5.47
C ARG A 234 -29.99 -3.65 6.23
N PHE A 235 -28.95 -2.82 6.18
CA PHE A 235 -28.89 -1.51 6.85
C PHE A 235 -28.29 -0.43 5.94
N SER A 236 -28.23 -0.67 4.63
CA SER A 236 -27.75 0.30 3.64
C SER A 236 -28.90 1.11 3.03
N LEU A 237 -28.66 2.40 2.81
CA LEU A 237 -29.39 3.19 1.81
C LEU A 237 -28.56 3.29 0.53
N PRO A 238 -29.19 3.30 -0.66
CA PRO A 238 -28.48 3.54 -1.92
C PRO A 238 -27.72 4.87 -1.88
N PHE A 239 -26.39 4.79 -1.86
CA PHE A 239 -25.48 5.93 -1.85
C PHE A 239 -24.13 5.49 -2.43
N GLU A 240 -24.12 5.13 -3.70
CA GLU A 240 -22.93 4.74 -4.43
C GLU A 240 -23.05 5.12 -5.90
N PRO A 241 -21.92 5.24 -6.64
CA PRO A 241 -21.97 5.39 -8.08
C PRO A 241 -22.65 4.18 -8.72
N THR A 242 -23.77 4.41 -9.40
CA THR A 242 -24.60 3.34 -10.00
C THR A 242 -24.53 3.32 -11.52
N GLY A 243 -24.13 4.44 -12.13
CA GLY A 243 -24.19 4.61 -13.57
C GLY A 243 -22.98 5.33 -14.15
N VAL A 244 -22.99 5.47 -15.47
CA VAL A 244 -21.99 6.24 -16.22
C VAL A 244 -22.06 7.74 -15.86
N ASP A 245 -23.22 8.22 -15.43
CA ASP A 245 -23.42 9.62 -15.03
C ASP A 245 -22.64 9.99 -13.76
N ASP A 246 -22.32 9.01 -12.92
CA ASP A 246 -21.49 9.14 -11.71
C ASP A 246 -19.98 9.00 -12.01
N THR A 247 -19.60 9.07 -13.29
CA THR A 247 -18.21 8.96 -13.75
C THR A 247 -17.72 10.23 -14.43
N VAL A 248 -16.41 10.36 -14.55
CA VAL A 248 -15.75 11.46 -15.28
C VAL A 248 -16.18 11.56 -16.75
N PHE A 249 -16.80 10.52 -17.34
CA PHE A 249 -17.29 10.58 -18.72
C PHE A 249 -18.40 11.62 -18.91
N ASN A 250 -19.22 11.85 -17.89
CA ASN A 250 -20.19 12.94 -17.88
C ASN A 250 -19.51 14.31 -18.01
N LEU A 251 -18.41 14.51 -17.27
CA LEU A 251 -17.61 15.74 -17.37
C LEU A 251 -16.95 15.88 -18.74
N PHE A 252 -16.43 14.81 -19.33
CA PHE A 252 -15.87 14.86 -20.69
C PHE A 252 -16.92 15.26 -21.74
N GLY A 253 -18.16 14.80 -21.60
CA GLY A 253 -19.26 15.18 -22.48
C GLY A 253 -19.63 16.68 -22.42
N ALA A 254 -19.31 17.35 -21.31
CA ALA A 254 -19.59 18.77 -21.07
C ALA A 254 -18.41 19.70 -21.40
N LEU A 255 -17.39 19.22 -22.11
CA LEU A 255 -16.27 20.07 -22.55
C LEU A 255 -16.72 21.14 -23.57
N PRO A 256 -16.12 22.35 -23.52
CA PRO A 256 -14.96 22.74 -22.72
C PRO A 256 -15.27 23.23 -21.28
N GLY A 257 -16.54 23.31 -20.88
CA GLY A 257 -16.97 23.96 -19.63
C GLY A 257 -16.42 23.32 -18.34
N THR A 258 -16.09 22.04 -18.37
CA THR A 258 -15.60 21.23 -17.23
C THR A 258 -14.08 21.03 -17.24
N ALA A 259 -13.34 21.66 -18.15
CA ALA A 259 -11.91 21.40 -18.32
C ALA A 259 -11.07 21.68 -17.05
N ALA A 260 -11.37 22.77 -16.33
CA ALA A 260 -10.67 23.13 -15.10
C ALA A 260 -10.94 22.13 -13.96
N GLU A 261 -12.18 21.63 -13.86
CA GLU A 261 -12.58 20.64 -12.87
C GLU A 261 -11.91 19.29 -13.13
N LEU A 262 -11.90 18.83 -14.39
CA LEU A 262 -11.17 17.63 -14.79
C LEU A 262 -9.66 17.75 -14.49
N ALA A 263 -9.06 18.91 -14.81
CA ALA A 263 -7.65 19.16 -14.51
C ALA A 263 -7.36 19.12 -13.00
N ALA A 264 -8.22 19.75 -12.18
CA ALA A 264 -8.10 19.74 -10.74
C ALA A 264 -8.26 18.31 -10.17
N HIS A 265 -9.23 17.55 -10.67
CA HIS A 265 -9.46 16.16 -10.29
C HIS A 265 -8.24 15.26 -10.54
N PHE A 266 -7.70 15.28 -11.77
CA PHE A 266 -6.49 14.51 -12.09
C PHE A 266 -5.25 15.02 -11.34
N ALA A 267 -5.15 16.33 -11.10
CA ALA A 267 -4.08 16.88 -10.26
C ALA A 267 -4.14 16.30 -8.84
N ARG A 268 -5.33 16.27 -8.21
CA ARG A 268 -5.51 15.66 -6.88
C ARG A 268 -5.10 14.18 -6.86
N ILE A 269 -5.37 13.41 -7.91
CA ILE A 269 -4.92 12.01 -8.01
C ILE A 269 -3.40 11.91 -8.10
N VAL A 270 -2.75 12.81 -8.85
CA VAL A 270 -1.30 12.77 -9.09
C VAL A 270 -0.49 13.23 -7.89
N VAL A 271 -1.00 14.17 -7.08
CA VAL A 271 -0.31 14.72 -5.90
C VAL A 271 0.31 13.67 -4.97
N PRO A 272 -0.43 12.67 -4.43
CA PRO A 272 0.16 11.62 -3.59
C PRO A 272 1.18 10.76 -4.34
N LEU A 273 1.06 10.67 -5.67
CA LEU A 273 1.88 9.83 -6.53
C LEU A 273 3.13 10.54 -7.08
N ALA A 274 3.25 11.87 -6.92
CA ALA A 274 4.22 12.69 -7.65
C ALA A 274 5.67 12.23 -7.46
N VAL A 275 6.13 12.12 -6.21
CA VAL A 275 7.50 11.66 -5.88
C VAL A 275 7.76 10.21 -6.30
N PRO A 276 6.93 9.21 -5.94
CA PRO A 276 7.18 7.83 -6.34
C PRO A 276 7.04 7.59 -7.84
N LEU A 277 6.12 8.27 -8.55
CA LEU A 277 6.06 8.22 -10.02
C LEU A 277 7.30 8.83 -10.65
N THR A 278 7.79 9.95 -10.12
CA THR A 278 9.03 10.56 -10.63
C THR A 278 10.23 9.64 -10.43
N ALA A 279 10.33 8.99 -9.27
CA ALA A 279 11.35 7.97 -9.01
C ALA A 279 11.23 6.80 -10.00
N LEU A 280 10.00 6.30 -10.21
CA LEU A 280 9.72 5.23 -11.17
C LEU A 280 10.14 5.61 -12.59
N VAL A 281 9.65 6.73 -13.11
CA VAL A 281 9.93 7.20 -14.48
C VAL A 281 11.43 7.38 -14.67
N THR A 282 12.11 8.01 -13.71
CA THR A 282 13.57 8.20 -13.77
C THR A 282 14.30 6.86 -13.83
N LEU A 283 13.92 5.90 -12.99
CA LEU A 283 14.54 4.58 -12.99
C LEU A 283 14.21 3.78 -14.26
N VAL A 284 13.00 3.90 -14.81
CA VAL A 284 12.62 3.31 -16.10
C VAL A 284 13.47 3.89 -17.23
N VAL A 285 13.77 5.19 -17.22
CA VAL A 285 14.68 5.82 -18.18
C VAL A 285 16.11 5.27 -18.01
N VAL A 286 16.61 5.16 -16.77
CA VAL A 286 17.96 4.64 -16.48
C VAL A 286 18.13 3.16 -16.84
N VAL A 287 17.10 2.35 -16.61
CA VAL A 287 17.08 0.89 -16.88
C VAL A 287 16.75 0.61 -18.35
N GLY A 288 15.85 1.41 -18.93
CA GLY A 288 15.19 1.18 -20.19
C GLY A 288 13.90 0.35 -20.02
N TRP A 289 12.77 0.87 -20.52
CA TRP A 289 11.44 0.26 -20.33
C TRP A 289 11.33 -1.21 -20.76
N ARG A 290 12.08 -1.63 -21.79
CA ARG A 290 12.12 -3.02 -22.26
C ARG A 290 12.79 -3.98 -21.28
N LYS A 291 13.60 -3.47 -20.35
CA LYS A 291 14.33 -4.28 -19.35
C LYS A 291 13.61 -4.37 -18.02
N VAL A 292 12.53 -3.62 -17.83
CA VAL A 292 11.72 -3.67 -16.62
C VAL A 292 11.22 -5.10 -16.41
N SER A 293 11.59 -5.69 -15.28
CA SER A 293 11.19 -7.06 -14.95
C SER A 293 9.67 -7.24 -14.95
N PHE A 294 9.21 -8.47 -15.23
CA PHE A 294 7.79 -8.82 -15.14
C PHE A 294 7.17 -8.46 -13.79
N ALA A 295 7.92 -8.63 -12.69
CA ALA A 295 7.46 -8.25 -11.36
C ALA A 295 7.27 -6.73 -11.21
N GLY A 296 8.12 -5.92 -11.85
CA GLY A 296 7.96 -4.48 -11.90
C GLY A 296 6.70 -4.08 -12.66
N TRP A 297 6.48 -4.62 -13.85
CA TRP A 297 5.26 -4.37 -14.63
C TRP A 297 3.99 -4.85 -13.93
N GLY A 298 4.01 -6.02 -13.30
CA GLY A 298 2.88 -6.53 -12.54
C GLY A 298 2.53 -5.62 -11.36
N ALA A 299 3.53 -5.09 -10.64
CA ALA A 299 3.31 -4.17 -9.53
C ALA A 299 2.75 -2.81 -10.01
N LEU A 300 3.18 -2.34 -11.19
CA LEU A 300 2.61 -1.15 -11.83
C LEU A 300 1.17 -1.36 -12.29
N LEU A 301 0.85 -2.53 -12.88
CA LEU A 301 -0.51 -2.84 -13.28
C LEU A 301 -1.44 -2.92 -12.06
N MET A 302 -0.94 -3.43 -10.93
CA MET A 302 -1.67 -3.43 -9.67
C MET A 302 -1.87 -2.00 -9.13
N ALA A 303 -0.84 -1.15 -9.14
CA ALA A 303 -0.97 0.26 -8.79
C ALA A 303 -2.02 0.96 -9.67
N ALA A 304 -1.95 0.75 -10.99
CA ALA A 304 -2.90 1.30 -11.94
C ALA A 304 -4.34 0.83 -11.68
N ALA A 305 -4.56 -0.46 -11.38
CA ALA A 305 -5.88 -0.99 -11.06
C ALA A 305 -6.48 -0.38 -9.78
N ILE A 306 -5.64 0.02 -8.82
CA ILE A 306 -6.07 0.72 -7.61
C ILE A 306 -6.40 2.19 -7.94
N THR A 307 -5.54 2.87 -8.69
CA THR A 307 -5.71 4.29 -9.06
C THR A 307 -6.84 4.51 -10.07
N VAL A 308 -7.22 3.50 -10.86
CA VAL A 308 -8.27 3.66 -11.87
C VAL A 308 -9.61 4.04 -11.24
N GLN A 309 -9.92 3.50 -10.05
CA GLN A 309 -11.18 3.78 -9.37
C GLN A 309 -11.34 5.27 -9.10
N PRO A 310 -10.45 5.95 -8.36
CA PRO A 310 -10.58 7.39 -8.17
C PRO A 310 -10.45 8.19 -9.47
N ALA A 311 -9.78 7.67 -10.51
CA ALA A 311 -9.66 8.37 -11.79
C ALA A 311 -10.93 8.35 -12.65
N ILE A 312 -11.84 7.40 -12.41
CA ILE A 312 -13.08 7.29 -13.19
C ILE A 312 -14.30 7.82 -12.44
N THR A 313 -14.26 7.93 -11.11
CA THR A 313 -15.40 8.45 -10.33
C THR A 313 -15.54 9.96 -10.49
N ASP A 314 -16.77 10.45 -10.66
CA ASP A 314 -17.03 11.90 -10.76
C ASP A 314 -16.56 12.62 -9.48
N PRO A 315 -15.70 13.66 -9.57
CA PRO A 315 -15.23 14.43 -8.41
C PRO A 315 -16.35 15.13 -7.62
N ARG A 316 -17.54 15.26 -8.18
CA ARG A 316 -18.72 15.89 -7.55
C ARG A 316 -19.56 14.88 -6.77
N PHE A 317 -19.29 13.58 -6.89
CA PHE A 317 -20.04 12.57 -6.15
C PHE A 317 -19.83 12.79 -4.64
N PRO A 318 -20.89 12.99 -3.83
CA PRO A 318 -20.74 13.46 -2.45
C PRO A 318 -19.85 12.58 -1.56
N GLY A 319 -19.92 11.25 -1.69
CA GLY A 319 -19.05 10.33 -0.93
C GLY A 319 -17.61 10.21 -1.45
N PHE A 320 -17.26 10.94 -2.52
CA PHE A 320 -15.97 10.88 -3.19
C PHE A 320 -15.28 12.24 -3.30
N ALA A 321 -16.03 13.34 -3.26
CA ALA A 321 -15.49 14.69 -3.32
C ALA A 321 -14.34 14.87 -2.31
N PHE A 322 -13.18 15.31 -2.79
CA PHE A 322 -11.96 15.55 -2.02
C PHE A 322 -11.27 14.30 -1.44
N ASN A 323 -11.72 13.10 -1.78
CA ASN A 323 -11.10 11.84 -1.38
C ASN A 323 -10.06 11.32 -2.39
N GLU A 324 -9.85 12.00 -3.52
CA GLU A 324 -9.02 11.48 -4.62
C GLU A 324 -7.59 11.19 -4.19
N GLN A 325 -6.98 12.10 -3.41
CA GLN A 325 -5.61 11.96 -2.90
C GLN A 325 -5.49 10.71 -2.02
N ARG A 326 -6.42 10.55 -1.07
CA ARG A 326 -6.46 9.41 -0.14
C ARG A 326 -6.58 8.09 -0.90
N LEU A 327 -7.48 8.03 -1.88
CA LEU A 327 -7.76 6.82 -2.64
C LEU A 327 -6.63 6.46 -3.62
N ALA A 328 -6.03 7.45 -4.27
CA ALA A 328 -4.86 7.24 -5.11
C ALA A 328 -3.64 6.78 -4.29
N ALA A 329 -3.51 7.25 -3.05
CA ALA A 329 -2.42 6.85 -2.15
C ALA A 329 -2.44 5.35 -1.79
N LEU A 330 -3.57 4.66 -1.92
CA LEU A 330 -3.65 3.21 -1.72
C LEU A 330 -2.77 2.43 -2.74
N ALA A 331 -2.44 3.04 -3.89
CA ALA A 331 -1.57 2.45 -4.91
C ALA A 331 -0.07 2.59 -4.60
N ILE A 332 0.31 3.32 -3.55
CA ILE A 332 1.71 3.64 -3.24
C ILE A 332 2.52 2.39 -2.90
N LEU A 333 1.96 1.40 -2.20
CA LEU A 333 2.71 0.20 -1.85
C LEU A 333 3.13 -0.62 -3.09
N PRO A 334 2.21 -0.99 -4.01
CA PRO A 334 2.60 -1.60 -5.28
C PRO A 334 3.58 -0.73 -6.09
N LEU A 335 3.39 0.60 -6.11
CA LEU A 335 4.28 1.51 -6.81
C LEU A 335 5.70 1.52 -6.21
N ALA A 336 5.83 1.52 -4.89
CA ALA A 336 7.09 1.40 -4.17
C ALA A 336 7.76 0.03 -4.43
N VAL A 337 6.98 -1.04 -4.58
CA VAL A 337 7.49 -2.35 -5.03
C VAL A 337 8.01 -2.26 -6.47
N ALA A 338 7.33 -1.59 -7.38
CA ALA A 338 7.84 -1.38 -8.74
C ALA A 338 9.18 -0.61 -8.73
N VAL A 339 9.27 0.48 -7.97
CA VAL A 339 10.52 1.24 -7.75
C VAL A 339 11.62 0.34 -7.18
N ALA A 340 11.32 -0.46 -6.15
CA ALA A 340 12.26 -1.41 -5.56
C ALA A 340 12.80 -2.43 -6.58
N THR A 341 11.94 -2.96 -7.45
CA THR A 341 12.39 -3.90 -8.50
C THR A 341 13.35 -3.26 -9.50
N LEU A 342 13.20 -1.97 -9.78
CA LEU A 342 14.10 -1.23 -10.66
C LEU A 342 15.40 -0.87 -9.95
N LEU A 343 15.34 -0.46 -8.67
CA LEU A 343 16.53 -0.21 -7.87
C LEU A 343 17.45 -1.44 -7.85
N ALA A 344 16.87 -2.64 -7.66
CA ALA A 344 17.60 -3.91 -7.73
C ALA A 344 18.25 -4.23 -9.09
N GLN A 345 17.82 -3.58 -10.17
CA GLN A 345 18.39 -3.69 -11.53
C GLN A 345 19.41 -2.59 -11.84
N THR A 346 19.67 -1.69 -10.89
CA THR A 346 20.63 -0.61 -11.04
C THR A 346 21.81 -0.78 -10.09
N GLN A 347 22.90 -0.11 -10.43
CA GLN A 347 24.05 0.06 -9.55
C GLN A 347 24.39 1.56 -9.47
N TRP A 348 24.95 1.98 -8.35
CA TRP A 348 25.51 3.32 -8.22
C TRP A 348 26.73 3.49 -9.12
N ARG A 349 26.84 4.65 -9.77
CA ARG A 349 28.04 5.06 -10.52
C ARG A 349 29.15 5.56 -9.61
N TRP A 350 28.77 6.02 -8.42
CA TRP A 350 29.65 6.69 -7.48
C TRP A 350 30.30 5.72 -6.48
N PRO A 351 31.41 6.13 -5.85
CA PRO A 351 32.01 5.38 -4.74
C PRO A 351 30.99 5.11 -3.63
N GLU A 352 31.13 3.97 -2.95
CA GLU A 352 30.16 3.50 -1.96
C GLU A 352 29.84 4.53 -0.87
N ARG A 353 30.85 5.29 -0.40
CA ARG A 353 30.65 6.38 0.57
C ARG A 353 29.69 7.45 0.04
N PHE A 354 29.85 7.86 -1.21
CA PHE A 354 28.99 8.87 -1.83
C PHE A 354 27.60 8.33 -2.14
N ALA A 355 27.51 7.07 -2.60
CA ALA A 355 26.23 6.38 -2.77
C ALA A 355 25.40 6.34 -1.47
N ARG A 356 26.04 6.07 -0.33
CA ARG A 356 25.39 6.11 0.99
C ARG A 356 24.87 7.51 1.33
N MET A 357 25.67 8.56 1.10
CA MET A 357 25.22 9.95 1.32
C MET A 357 24.01 10.30 0.45
N VAL A 358 23.98 9.84 -0.80
CA VAL A 358 22.85 10.07 -1.70
C VAL A 358 21.61 9.30 -1.25
N SER A 359 21.74 8.05 -0.81
CA SER A 359 20.63 7.31 -0.22
C SER A 359 20.04 8.03 0.99
N VAL A 360 20.87 8.59 1.87
CA VAL A 360 20.40 9.42 2.99
C VAL A 360 19.71 10.68 2.48
N ALA A 361 20.28 11.38 1.50
CA ALA A 361 19.67 12.57 0.91
C ALA A 361 18.30 12.28 0.30
N LEU A 362 18.15 11.16 -0.42
CA LEU A 362 16.87 10.71 -0.97
C LEU A 362 15.82 10.48 0.15
N VAL A 363 16.20 9.82 1.25
CA VAL A 363 15.30 9.61 2.40
C VAL A 363 14.92 10.93 3.05
N VAL A 364 15.88 11.85 3.23
CA VAL A 364 15.62 13.19 3.79
C VAL A 364 14.68 13.99 2.89
N VAL A 365 14.87 13.96 1.57
CA VAL A 365 13.98 14.64 0.61
C VAL A 365 12.57 14.09 0.69
N VAL A 366 12.41 12.77 0.78
CA VAL A 366 11.09 12.15 0.97
C VAL A 366 10.49 12.51 2.33
N ALA A 367 11.29 12.59 3.39
CA ALA A 367 10.82 13.01 4.71
C ALA A 367 10.34 14.46 4.71
N VAL A 368 11.02 15.38 4.03
CA VAL A 368 10.56 16.76 3.86
C VAL A 368 9.28 16.82 3.02
N ALA A 369 9.21 16.05 1.92
CA ALA A 369 7.99 15.92 1.12
C ALA A 369 6.83 15.26 1.90
N SER A 370 7.11 14.52 2.97
CA SER A 370 6.07 13.91 3.80
C SER A 370 5.28 14.92 4.63
N LEU A 371 5.81 16.14 4.81
CA LEU A 371 5.20 17.17 5.65
C LEU A 371 4.00 17.77 4.90
N HIS A 372 2.80 17.48 5.40
CA HIS A 372 1.54 17.94 4.80
C HIS A 372 1.00 19.14 5.58
N HIS A 373 0.44 20.12 4.86
CA HIS A 373 -0.07 21.34 5.46
C HIS A 373 -1.23 21.16 6.46
N GLU A 374 -1.99 20.07 6.35
CA GLU A 374 -3.08 19.74 7.29
C GLU A 374 -2.74 18.61 8.25
N PHE A 375 -1.82 17.71 7.88
CA PHE A 375 -1.57 16.48 8.64
C PHE A 375 -0.26 16.53 9.43
N SER A 376 0.57 17.54 9.24
CA SER A 376 1.86 17.65 9.94
C SER A 376 1.89 18.85 10.87
N SER A 377 2.47 18.66 12.06
CA SER A 377 2.66 19.72 13.05
C SER A 377 3.72 20.74 12.63
N VAL A 378 4.61 20.33 11.72
CA VAL A 378 5.65 21.16 11.10
C VAL A 378 5.59 21.00 9.58
N GLY A 379 5.85 22.08 8.84
CA GLY A 379 5.93 22.04 7.39
C GLY A 379 5.21 23.19 6.69
N PRO A 380 4.73 22.97 5.45
CA PRO A 380 4.06 24.01 4.67
C PRO A 380 2.78 24.48 5.36
N SER A 381 2.51 25.78 5.37
CA SER A 381 1.30 26.34 5.98
C SER A 381 0.10 26.42 5.01
N THR A 382 0.33 26.15 3.73
CA THR A 382 -0.69 26.25 2.67
C THR A 382 -0.55 25.11 1.67
N LEU A 383 -1.65 24.80 0.97
CA LEU A 383 -1.66 23.85 -0.13
C LEU A 383 -0.61 24.20 -1.19
N THR A 384 -0.48 25.46 -1.58
CA THR A 384 0.50 25.91 -2.59
C THR A 384 1.93 25.61 -2.18
N GLN A 385 2.30 25.88 -0.92
CA GLN A 385 3.63 25.54 -0.40
C GLN A 385 3.86 24.03 -0.37
N PHE A 386 2.83 23.25 -0.01
CA PHE A 386 2.90 21.80 -0.04
C PHE A 386 3.15 21.26 -1.47
N LEU A 387 2.39 21.74 -2.45
CA LEU A 387 2.56 21.37 -3.86
C LEU A 387 3.94 21.75 -4.40
N ALA A 388 4.45 22.95 -4.05
CA ALA A 388 5.81 23.36 -4.39
C ALA A 388 6.86 22.43 -3.78
N THR A 389 6.68 22.02 -2.53
CA THR A 389 7.56 21.07 -1.84
C THR A 389 7.56 19.71 -2.53
N GLN A 390 6.41 19.18 -2.92
CA GLN A 390 6.30 17.93 -3.71
C GLN A 390 7.05 18.03 -5.04
N ALA A 391 6.86 19.14 -5.77
CA ALA A 391 7.50 19.34 -7.07
C ALA A 391 9.02 19.42 -6.96
N VAL A 392 9.54 20.17 -5.98
CA VAL A 392 10.99 20.27 -5.71
C VAL A 392 11.55 18.91 -5.29
N ALA A 393 10.87 18.20 -4.39
CA ALA A 393 11.31 16.88 -3.95
C ALA A 393 11.34 15.88 -5.11
N ALA A 394 10.32 15.86 -5.97
CA ALA A 394 10.29 15.03 -7.16
C ALA A 394 11.46 15.35 -8.11
N ALA A 395 11.74 16.63 -8.36
CA ALA A 395 12.87 17.05 -9.20
C ALA A 395 14.22 16.63 -8.61
N VAL A 396 14.43 16.81 -7.30
CA VAL A 396 15.67 16.39 -6.63
C VAL A 396 15.83 14.87 -6.68
N VAL A 397 14.75 14.10 -6.45
CA VAL A 397 14.77 12.64 -6.58
C VAL A 397 15.14 12.21 -8.01
N ALA A 398 14.56 12.86 -9.03
CA ALA A 398 14.90 12.58 -10.42
C ALA A 398 16.38 12.84 -10.72
N VAL A 399 16.91 13.98 -10.29
CA VAL A 399 18.33 14.35 -10.51
C VAL A 399 19.26 13.37 -9.81
N LEU A 400 19.03 13.07 -8.53
CA LEU A 400 19.89 12.18 -7.74
C LEU A 400 19.90 10.74 -8.30
N LEU A 401 18.73 10.22 -8.70
CA LEU A 401 18.64 8.89 -9.30
C LEU A 401 19.21 8.87 -10.73
N GLY A 402 18.87 9.86 -11.56
CA GLY A 402 19.28 9.92 -12.97
C GLY A 402 20.79 10.07 -13.16
N LEU A 403 21.44 10.92 -12.35
CA LEU A 403 22.89 11.11 -12.39
C LEU A 403 23.65 9.99 -11.68
N GLY A 404 23.09 9.49 -10.57
CA GLY A 404 23.79 8.55 -9.70
C GLY A 404 23.70 7.09 -10.12
N ARG A 405 22.70 6.69 -10.91
CA ARG A 405 22.45 5.28 -11.27
C ARG A 405 22.83 4.96 -12.70
N ARG A 406 23.20 3.69 -12.91
CA ARG A 406 23.29 3.06 -14.24
C ARG A 406 22.62 1.70 -14.19
N SER A 407 22.13 1.24 -15.34
CA SER A 407 21.74 -0.15 -15.53
C SER A 407 22.85 -1.09 -15.06
N ALA A 408 22.52 -2.12 -14.28
CA ALA A 408 23.44 -3.21 -14.03
C ALA A 408 23.60 -4.06 -15.31
N PRO A 409 24.82 -4.57 -15.62
CA PRO A 409 25.00 -5.48 -16.73
C PRO A 409 24.14 -6.74 -16.53
N VAL A 410 23.53 -7.22 -17.62
CA VAL A 410 22.68 -8.42 -17.63
C VAL A 410 23.54 -9.59 -17.13
N GLY A 411 23.18 -10.15 -15.97
CA GLY A 411 23.95 -11.21 -15.29
C GLY A 411 24.59 -10.81 -13.96
N ALA A 412 24.76 -9.50 -13.69
CA ALA A 412 25.22 -9.02 -12.37
C ALA A 412 24.07 -8.81 -11.38
N ALA A 413 22.81 -8.81 -11.85
CA ALA A 413 21.64 -8.86 -11.00
C ALA A 413 21.75 -10.13 -10.17
N ALA A 414 22.11 -9.95 -8.89
CA ALA A 414 22.50 -11.00 -7.97
C ALA A 414 21.66 -12.25 -8.23
N ALA A 415 22.32 -13.35 -8.63
CA ALA A 415 21.72 -14.67 -8.49
C ALA A 415 21.08 -14.65 -7.10
N PRO A 416 19.74 -14.73 -6.99
CA PRO A 416 19.03 -14.42 -5.75
C PRO A 416 19.73 -15.25 -4.72
N GLN A 417 20.49 -14.60 -3.82
CA GLN A 417 21.44 -15.29 -2.92
C GLN A 417 20.63 -16.42 -2.36
N SER A 418 20.89 -17.62 -2.85
CA SER A 418 20.05 -18.74 -2.50
C SER A 418 20.27 -18.79 -1.01
N LEU A 419 19.20 -18.60 -0.25
CA LEU A 419 19.11 -19.14 1.09
C LEU A 419 19.14 -20.67 0.90
N THR A 420 20.24 -21.19 0.37
CA THR A 420 20.68 -22.55 0.53
C THR A 420 20.89 -22.64 2.01
N GLU A 421 19.80 -23.03 2.67
CA GLU A 421 19.78 -23.84 3.86
C GLU A 421 21.16 -24.47 4.02
N ALA A 422 21.87 -24.03 5.06
CA ALA A 422 22.88 -24.89 5.65
C ALA A 422 22.13 -26.17 6.03
N THR A 423 22.11 -27.15 5.13
CA THR A 423 21.72 -28.51 5.45
C THR A 423 22.56 -28.87 6.67
N PRO A 424 21.96 -29.10 7.84
CA PRO A 424 22.73 -29.50 9.01
C PRO A 424 23.46 -30.76 8.59
N GLY A 425 24.80 -30.70 8.60
CA GLY A 425 25.64 -31.79 8.14
C GLY A 425 25.19 -33.09 8.79
N GLY A 426 24.75 -34.03 7.95
CA GLY A 426 24.57 -35.41 8.37
C GLY A 426 25.90 -35.92 8.87
N ARG A 427 26.03 -36.06 10.19
CA ARG A 427 27.01 -36.97 10.77
C ARG A 427 26.45 -38.37 10.59
N ARG A 428 27.12 -39.15 9.75
CA ARG A 428 27.07 -40.61 9.81
C ARG A 428 27.78 -41.08 11.07
#